data_AF-A0A142X4S0-F1
#
_entry.id   AF-A0A142X4S0-F1
#
_cell.length_a   1.000
_cell.length_b   1.000
_cell.length_c   1.000
_cell.angle_alpha   90.00
_cell.angle_beta   90.00
_cell.angle_gamma   90.00
#
_symmetry.space_group_name_H-M   'P 1'
#
loop_
_entity.id
_entity.type
_entity.pdbx_description
1 polymer ?
#
loop_
_entity_poly.entity_id
_entity_poly.type
_entity_poly.pdbx_seq_one_letter_code
_entity_poly.pdbx_strand_id
1 'polypeptide(L)'
;MKDQFQEGVPPPGEIKSSGPGGGLVPRGLLRMLVGEFALLRDIATAPIASGPLAPSVADAVDFLRSYELVLVDGQQVSATDRGRQLLEATPINSTTYTLAFDRTRLGW
;
A
#
# COMPACT_ATOMS: atom_id res chain seq x y z
N MET A 1 -50.38 -15.57 34.68
CA MET A 1 -51.23 -16.53 33.95
C MET A 1 -51.29 -16.09 32.49
N LYS A 2 -50.87 -17.00 31.60
CA LYS A 2 -51.16 -17.12 30.16
C LYS A 2 -50.40 -16.22 29.17
N ASP A 3 -49.31 -16.82 28.70
CA ASP A 3 -48.93 -17.06 27.29
C ASP A 3 -49.75 -16.40 26.18
N GLN A 4 -49.05 -15.76 25.24
CA GLN A 4 -49.28 -15.97 23.81
C GLN A 4 -47.99 -15.65 23.03
N PHE A 5 -47.30 -16.72 22.64
CA PHE A 5 -46.25 -16.74 21.63
C PHE A 5 -46.86 -16.50 20.25
N GLN A 6 -46.29 -15.58 19.47
CA GLN A 6 -46.25 -15.73 18.02
C GLN A 6 -44.79 -15.87 17.61
N GLU A 7 -44.46 -17.10 17.23
CA GLU A 7 -43.20 -17.50 16.61
C GLU A 7 -43.13 -16.89 15.20
N GLY A 8 -42.34 -15.84 15.06
CA GLY A 8 -41.86 -15.39 13.76
C GLY A 8 -40.72 -16.29 13.31
N VAL A 9 -40.98 -17.12 12.30
CA VAL A 9 -39.98 -17.95 11.60
C VAL A 9 -38.77 -17.09 11.18
N PRO A 10 -37.52 -17.49 11.48
CA PRO A 10 -36.35 -16.77 11.01
C PRO A 10 -36.13 -16.99 9.50
N PRO A 11 -35.77 -15.95 8.73
CA PRO A 11 -35.38 -16.13 7.34
C PRO A 11 -34.09 -16.97 7.24
N PRO A 12 -34.00 -17.90 6.27
CA PRO A 12 -32.79 -18.67 6.06
C PRO A 12 -31.79 -17.82 5.27
N GLY A 13 -30.63 -17.57 5.86
CA GLY A 13 -29.57 -16.80 5.20
C GLY A 13 -28.36 -16.65 6.11
N GLU A 14 -27.62 -17.75 6.25
CA GLU A 14 -26.22 -17.86 6.68
C GLU A 14 -25.55 -16.64 7.35
N ILE A 15 -25.29 -16.82 8.65
CA ILE A 15 -24.11 -16.27 9.32
C ILE A 15 -22.84 -16.65 8.54
N LYS A 16 -22.18 -15.65 7.93
CA LYS A 16 -20.72 -15.66 7.77
C LYS A 16 -20.13 -14.49 8.51
N SER A 17 -19.57 -14.80 9.68
CA SER A 17 -18.52 -14.01 10.33
C SER A 17 -17.52 -13.55 9.27
N SER A 18 -17.60 -12.28 8.88
CA SER A 18 -16.60 -11.65 8.05
C SER A 18 -15.65 -10.95 9.01
N GLY A 19 -14.40 -11.43 9.04
CA GLY A 19 -13.30 -10.88 9.83
C GLY A 19 -13.04 -9.40 9.54
N PRO A 20 -12.09 -8.78 10.26
CA PRO A 20 -11.89 -7.34 10.22
C PRO A 20 -11.69 -6.88 8.77
N GLY A 21 -12.50 -5.91 8.37
CA GLY A 21 -12.68 -5.46 7.00
C GLY A 21 -11.34 -5.26 6.28
N GLY A 22 -11.06 -6.18 5.34
CA GLY A 22 -10.18 -5.91 4.22
C GLY A 22 -10.82 -4.81 3.40
N GLY A 23 -10.51 -3.55 3.74
CA GLY A 23 -10.90 -2.40 2.96
C GLY A 23 -10.44 -2.65 1.53
N LEU A 24 -11.41 -2.74 0.61
CA LEU A 24 -11.18 -2.80 -0.82
C LEU A 24 -10.35 -1.58 -1.22
N VAL A 25 -9.02 -1.73 -1.27
CA VAL A 25 -8.17 -0.76 -1.94
C VAL A 25 -8.66 -0.76 -3.38
N PRO A 26 -9.16 0.37 -3.91
CA PRO A 26 -9.64 0.43 -5.28
C PRO A 26 -8.53 -0.12 -6.21
N ARG A 27 -8.87 -1.13 -7.00
CA ARG A 27 -7.95 -1.70 -8.00
C ARG A 27 -7.53 -0.55 -8.92
N GLY A 28 -6.26 -0.13 -8.83
CA GLY A 28 -5.74 1.03 -9.56
C GLY A 28 -5.15 2.14 -8.67
N LEU A 29 -5.23 2.05 -7.34
CA LEU A 29 -4.52 2.98 -6.46
C LEU A 29 -3.24 2.37 -5.89
N LEU A 30 -2.15 3.13 -5.98
CA LEU A 30 -0.96 2.92 -5.17
C LEU A 30 -1.04 3.88 -3.99
N ARG A 31 -1.11 3.35 -2.77
CA ARG A 31 -1.00 4.15 -1.55
C ARG A 31 0.33 3.82 -0.89
N MET A 32 1.08 4.85 -0.53
CA MET A 32 2.36 4.73 0.16
C MET A 32 2.47 5.77 1.27
N LEU A 33 3.30 5.50 2.26
CA LEU A 33 3.65 6.43 3.31
C LEU A 33 4.48 7.59 2.76
N VAL A 34 4.36 8.76 3.38
CA VAL A 34 5.23 9.91 3.07
C VAL A 34 6.71 9.54 3.27
N GLY A 35 7.02 8.70 4.26
CA GLY A 35 8.37 8.19 4.50
C GLY A 35 8.90 7.28 3.39
N GLU A 36 8.05 6.41 2.83
CA GLU A 36 8.42 5.56 1.68
C GLU A 36 8.68 6.40 0.43
N PHE A 37 7.88 7.44 0.21
CA PHE A 37 8.07 8.34 -0.94
C PHE A 37 9.33 9.19 -0.79
N ALA A 38 9.61 9.68 0.43
CA ALA A 38 10.85 10.38 0.74
C ALA A 38 12.06 9.47 0.52
N LEU A 39 12.01 8.22 0.99
CA LEU A 39 13.07 7.24 0.76
C LEU A 39 13.30 6.97 -0.73
N LEU A 40 12.23 6.80 -1.52
CA LEU A 40 12.34 6.64 -2.98
C LEU A 40 13.03 7.84 -3.62
N ARG A 41 12.70 9.07 -3.21
CA ARG A 41 13.33 10.30 -3.71
C ARG A 41 14.82 10.35 -3.36
N ASP A 42 15.18 9.96 -2.16
CA ASP A 42 16.57 9.93 -1.71
C ASP A 42 17.37 8.89 -2.51
N ILE A 43 16.82 7.68 -2.69
CA ILE A 43 17.41 6.60 -3.52
C ILE A 43 17.57 7.04 -4.99
N ALA A 44 16.59 7.77 -5.54
CA ALA A 44 16.65 8.27 -6.91
C ALA A 44 17.73 9.34 -7.12
N THR A 45 18.06 10.06 -6.05
CA THR A 45 19.15 11.05 -6.01
C THR A 45 20.51 10.37 -5.86
N ALA A 46 20.60 9.41 -4.94
CA ALA A 46 21.80 8.63 -4.69
C ALA A 46 21.43 7.20 -4.24
N PRO A 47 21.88 6.15 -4.97
CA PRO A 47 21.69 4.77 -4.53
C PRO A 47 22.21 4.55 -3.11
N ILE A 48 21.46 3.81 -2.30
CA ILE A 48 21.85 3.49 -0.92
C ILE A 48 22.44 2.08 -0.87
N ALA A 49 23.29 1.81 0.12
CA ALA A 49 23.80 0.47 0.34
C ALA A 49 22.67 -0.46 0.84
N SER A 50 22.58 -1.67 0.32
CA SER A 50 21.64 -2.72 0.78
C SER A 50 22.13 -3.46 2.04
N GLY A 51 23.11 -2.89 2.74
CA GLY A 51 23.70 -3.44 3.97
C GLY A 51 22.74 -3.41 5.16
N PRO A 52 23.24 -3.45 6.41
CA PRO A 52 22.39 -3.38 7.59
C PRO A 52 21.56 -2.10 7.60
N LEU A 53 20.27 -2.22 7.28
CA LEU A 53 19.30 -1.13 7.33
C LEU A 53 18.60 -1.13 8.69
N ALA A 54 18.19 0.06 9.15
CA ALA A 54 17.24 0.13 10.25
C ALA A 54 15.94 -0.60 9.84
N PRO A 55 15.24 -1.28 10.77
CA PRO A 55 14.07 -2.09 10.42
C PRO A 55 13.01 -1.33 9.60
N SER A 56 12.71 -0.08 9.95
CA SER A 56 11.77 0.75 9.21
C SER A 56 12.21 1.09 7.78
N VAL A 57 13.52 1.19 7.54
CA VAL A 57 14.08 1.43 6.20
C VAL A 57 14.04 0.13 5.39
N ALA A 58 14.33 -1.02 6.01
CA ALA A 58 14.20 -2.31 5.36
C ALA A 58 12.75 -2.57 4.91
N ASP A 59 11.77 -2.35 5.80
CA ASP A 59 10.34 -2.49 5.48
C ASP A 59 9.93 -1.58 4.31
N ALA A 60 10.41 -0.33 4.30
CA ALA A 60 10.15 0.61 3.22
C ALA A 60 10.82 0.18 1.90
N VAL A 61 12.05 -0.33 1.92
CA VAL A 61 12.71 -0.88 0.73
C VAL A 61 11.94 -2.09 0.19
N ASP A 62 11.49 -2.99 1.05
CA ASP A 62 10.70 -4.16 0.65
C ASP A 62 9.36 -3.75 0.03
N PHE A 63 8.68 -2.75 0.62
CA PHE A 63 7.49 -2.14 0.04
C PHE A 63 7.78 -1.59 -1.36
N LEU A 64 8.79 -0.72 -1.51
CA LEU A 64 9.15 -0.10 -2.79
C LEU A 64 9.52 -1.14 -3.85
N ARG A 65 10.23 -2.20 -3.46
CA ARG A 65 10.60 -3.32 -4.33
C ARG A 65 9.39 -4.11 -4.79
N SER A 66 8.40 -4.33 -3.91
CA SER A 66 7.16 -5.06 -4.27
C SER A 66 6.34 -4.37 -5.37
N TYR A 67 6.54 -3.06 -5.56
CA TYR A 67 5.94 -2.26 -6.64
C TYR A 67 6.90 -1.95 -7.78
N GLU A 68 8.07 -2.59 -7.80
CA GLU A 68 9.13 -2.43 -8.81
C GLU A 68 9.64 -0.97 -8.92
N LEU A 69 9.55 -0.20 -7.83
CA LEU A 69 9.99 1.20 -7.78
C LEU A 69 11.50 1.32 -7.51
N VAL A 70 12.06 0.29 -6.89
CA VAL A 70 13.50 0.16 -6.64
C VAL A 70 13.98 -1.22 -7.07
N LEU A 71 15.24 -1.28 -7.49
CA LEU A 71 15.98 -2.51 -7.74
C LEU A 71 16.98 -2.70 -6.60
N VAL A 72 17.06 -3.92 -6.07
CA VAL A 72 18.11 -4.32 -5.14
C VAL A 72 19.07 -5.23 -5.89
N ASP A 73 20.27 -4.74 -6.18
CA ASP A 73 21.32 -5.50 -6.83
C ASP A 73 22.52 -5.65 -5.90
N GLY A 74 22.68 -6.86 -5.35
CA GLY A 74 23.77 -7.23 -4.45
C GLY A 74 23.89 -6.28 -3.26
N GLN A 75 24.73 -5.25 -3.42
CA GLN A 75 25.10 -4.27 -2.40
C GLN A 75 24.40 -2.92 -2.49
N GLN A 76 23.54 -2.68 -3.48
CA GLN A 76 22.90 -1.38 -3.66
C GLN A 76 21.40 -1.48 -3.92
N VAL A 77 20.69 -0.46 -3.45
CA VAL A 77 19.30 -0.17 -3.78
C VAL A 77 19.28 1.07 -4.66
N SER A 78 18.72 0.96 -5.86
CA SER A 78 18.62 2.03 -6.85
C SER A 78 17.19 2.21 -7.33
N ALA A 79 16.82 3.43 -7.73
CA ALA A 79 15.49 3.70 -8.29
C ALA A 79 15.38 3.15 -9.71
N THR A 80 14.28 2.48 -10.01
CA THR A 80 13.95 2.05 -11.39
C THR A 80 13.36 3.23 -12.18
N ASP A 81 13.20 3.06 -13.50
CA ASP A 81 12.47 4.03 -14.33
C ASP A 81 11.03 4.23 -13.83
N ARG A 82 10.39 3.14 -13.38
CA ARG A 82 9.07 3.14 -12.75
C ARG A 82 9.06 3.98 -11.47
N GLY A 83 10.08 3.83 -10.63
CA GLY A 83 10.27 4.68 -9.44
C GLY A 83 10.42 6.15 -9.79
N ARG A 84 11.22 6.47 -10.81
CA ARG A 84 11.42 7.85 -11.28
C ARG A 84 10.13 8.46 -11.84
N GLN A 85 9.36 7.69 -12.62
CA GLN A 85 8.05 8.12 -13.11
C GLN A 85 7.08 8.47 -11.97
N LEU A 86 7.08 7.70 -10.88
CA LEU A 86 6.25 8.00 -9.71
C LEU A 86 6.65 9.32 -9.04
N LEU A 87 7.95 9.62 -8.98
CA LEU A 87 8.46 10.85 -8.37
C LEU A 87 8.06 12.11 -9.15
N GLU A 88 7.85 11.98 -10.46
CA GLU A 88 7.35 13.05 -11.34
C GLU A 88 5.82 13.18 -11.31
N ALA A 89 5.12 12.16 -10.80
CA ALA A 89 3.68 12.13 -10.76
C ALA A 89 3.10 13.00 -9.63
N THR A 90 1.95 13.62 -9.89
CA THR A 90 1.20 14.32 -8.86
C THR A 90 0.29 13.33 -8.11
N PRO A 91 0.39 13.22 -6.77
CA PRO A 91 -0.54 12.41 -5.98
C PRO A 91 -1.99 12.88 -6.20
N ILE A 92 -2.92 11.94 -6.34
CA ILE A 92 -4.36 12.26 -6.42
C ILE A 92 -4.95 12.58 -5.05
N ASN A 93 -4.28 12.17 -3.98
CA ASN A 93 -4.63 12.49 -2.60
C ASN A 93 -3.35 12.51 -1.75
N SER A 94 -3.30 13.43 -0.79
CA SER A 94 -2.20 13.58 0.16
C SER A 94 -2.77 13.85 1.55
N THR A 95 -2.28 13.09 2.53
CA THR A 95 -2.53 13.33 3.96
C THR A 95 -1.19 13.60 4.65
N THR A 96 -1.22 13.87 5.95
CA THR A 96 0.00 13.98 6.76
C THR A 96 0.88 12.73 6.70
N TYR A 97 0.30 11.55 6.44
CA TYR A 97 1.01 10.28 6.55
C TYR A 97 1.12 9.51 5.23
N THR A 98 0.23 9.74 4.28
CA THR A 98 0.13 8.92 3.06
C THR A 98 -0.05 9.75 1.80
N LEU A 99 0.52 9.27 0.72
CA LEU A 99 0.26 9.71 -0.66
C LEU A 99 -0.52 8.60 -1.39
N ALA A 100 -1.47 9.00 -2.24
CA ALA A 100 -2.15 8.09 -3.15
C ALA A 100 -1.92 8.51 -4.59
N PHE A 101 -1.59 7.54 -5.43
CA PHE A 101 -1.36 7.71 -6.86
C PHE A 101 -2.32 6.81 -7.64
N ASP A 102 -2.78 7.31 -8.78
CA ASP A 102 -3.57 6.55 -9.73
C ASP A 102 -2.64 5.79 -10.68
N ARG A 103 -2.57 4.46 -10.50
CA ARG A 103 -1.72 3.57 -11.30
C ARG A 103 -2.11 3.57 -12.77
N THR A 104 -3.39 3.76 -13.08
CA THR A 104 -3.84 3.78 -14.48
C THR A 104 -3.31 5.01 -15.21
N ARG A 105 -3.17 6.16 -14.52
CA ARG A 105 -2.52 7.37 -15.06
C ARG A 105 -1.01 7.22 -15.21
N LEU A 106 -0.40 6.31 -14.47
CA LEU A 106 1.02 5.96 -14.60
C LEU A 106 1.27 4.91 -15.71
N GLY A 107 0.22 4.29 -16.24
CA GLY A 107 0.31 3.22 -17.25
C GLY A 107 0.65 1.84 -16.66
N TRP A 108 0.20 1.57 -15.43
CA TRP A 108 0.60 0.43 -14.57
C TRP A 108 -0.56 -0.45 -14.08
#